data_AF-A0A965GZS4-F1
#
_entry.id   AF-A0A965GZS4-F1
#
_cell.length_a   1.000
_cell.length_b   1.000
_cell.length_c   1.000
_cell.angle_alpha   90.00
_cell.angle_beta   90.00
_cell.angle_gamma   90.00
#
_symmetry.space_group_name_H-M   'P 1'
#
loop_
_entity.id
_entity.type
_entity.pdbx_description
1 polymer ?
#
loop_
_entity_poly.entity_id
_entity_poly.type
_entity_poly.pdbx_seq_one_letter_code
_entity_poly.pdbx_strand_id
1 'polypeptide(L)'
;HPTSSPPRPAPQSPIALRAALHSAAARKAWHAQRATGSLPAPLRPLWLIEPPLALSERHNRPFWESPLSLLAGPERIESGWWDNKLVLRDYFIAEDTSHRLVWIFRERLSASGTWYLHGRFG
;
A
#
# COMPACT_ATOMS: atom_id res chain seq x y z
N HIS A 1 -0.92 -49.82 8.36
CA HIS A 1 -0.49 -48.48 8.83
C HIS A 1 1.00 -48.32 8.60
N PRO A 2 1.42 -47.23 7.97
CA PRO A 2 2.57 -46.49 8.50
C PRO A 2 2.27 -45.00 8.64
N THR A 3 2.63 -44.48 9.81
CA THR A 3 2.63 -43.06 10.18
C THR A 3 3.81 -42.37 9.50
N SER A 4 3.60 -41.20 8.87
CA SER A 4 4.67 -40.29 8.49
C SER A 4 4.27 -38.85 8.82
N SER A 5 5.21 -38.14 9.43
CA SER A 5 5.12 -36.85 10.15
C SER A 5 4.54 -35.68 9.35
N PRO A 6 3.99 -34.64 10.02
CA PRO A 6 3.59 -33.41 9.35
C PRO A 6 4.83 -32.63 8.84
N PRO A 7 4.76 -31.97 7.67
CA PRO A 7 5.83 -31.08 7.23
C PRO A 7 5.93 -29.85 8.14
N ARG A 8 7.17 -29.52 8.51
CA ARG A 8 7.56 -28.32 9.27
C ARG A 8 7.15 -27.04 8.54
N PRO A 9 6.65 -25.98 9.22
CA PRO A 9 6.43 -24.71 8.56
C PRO A 9 7.76 -23.95 8.47
N ALA A 10 8.14 -23.52 7.26
CA ALA A 10 9.07 -22.41 7.09
C ALA A 10 8.73 -21.65 5.81
N PRO A 11 8.44 -20.35 5.94
CA PRO A 11 8.85 -19.38 4.94
C PRO A 11 9.88 -18.47 5.59
N GLN A 12 11.17 -18.81 5.46
CA GLN A 12 12.25 -17.86 5.78
C GLN A 12 13.04 -17.57 4.51
N SER A 13 12.38 -16.91 3.56
CA SER A 13 13.09 -16.14 2.54
C SER A 13 13.64 -14.86 3.20
N PRO A 14 14.94 -14.56 3.09
CA PRO A 14 15.55 -13.33 3.63
C PRO A 14 14.86 -12.04 3.12
N ILE A 15 14.21 -12.10 1.95
CA ILE A 15 13.43 -11.01 1.37
C ILE A 15 12.17 -10.74 2.20
N ALA A 16 11.46 -11.78 2.63
CA ALA A 16 10.24 -11.65 3.43
C ALA A 16 10.52 -11.09 4.83
N LEU A 17 11.66 -11.45 5.43
CA LEU A 17 12.08 -10.92 6.73
C LEU A 17 12.46 -9.43 6.66
N ARG A 18 13.19 -9.03 5.62
CA ARG A 18 13.48 -7.61 5.36
C ARG A 18 12.22 -6.82 5.05
N ALA A 19 11.29 -7.40 4.31
CA ALA A 19 10.01 -6.79 4.02
C ALA A 19 9.21 -6.49 5.31
N ALA A 20 9.01 -7.50 6.16
CA ALA A 20 8.31 -7.32 7.43
C ALA A 20 8.93 -6.22 8.34
N LEU A 21 10.26 -6.07 8.34
CA LEU A 21 10.95 -5.01 9.09
C LEU A 21 10.67 -3.61 8.55
N HIS A 22 10.64 -3.40 7.24
CA HIS A 22 10.32 -2.11 6.64
C HIS A 22 8.83 -1.76 6.82
N SER A 23 7.94 -2.76 6.81
CA SER A 23 6.50 -2.58 7.06
C SER A 23 6.27 -2.21 8.52
N ALA A 24 7.02 -2.83 9.45
CA ALA A 24 7.04 -2.41 10.85
C ALA A 24 7.63 -0.99 11.04
N ALA A 25 8.66 -0.61 10.27
CA ALA A 25 9.25 0.72 10.32
C ALA A 25 8.29 1.81 9.80
N ALA A 26 7.60 1.57 8.69
CA ALA A 26 6.60 2.49 8.16
C ALA A 26 5.36 2.60 9.08
N ARG A 27 4.93 1.51 9.73
CA ARG A 27 3.91 1.57 10.80
C ARG A 27 4.39 2.36 12.02
N LYS A 28 5.64 2.15 12.47
CA LYS A 28 6.22 2.93 13.57
C LYS A 28 6.37 4.40 13.22
N ALA A 29 6.81 4.72 12.00
CA ALA A 29 6.88 6.08 11.51
C ALA A 29 5.50 6.74 11.55
N TRP A 30 4.45 6.06 11.07
CA TRP A 30 3.08 6.56 11.17
C TRP A 30 2.63 6.82 12.62
N HIS A 31 2.82 5.87 13.54
CA HIS A 31 2.44 6.06 14.94
C HIS A 31 3.25 7.17 15.62
N ALA A 32 4.55 7.29 15.34
CA ALA A 32 5.39 8.37 15.84
C ALA A 32 4.96 9.73 15.29
N GLN A 33 4.62 9.80 14.00
CA GLN A 33 4.15 11.03 13.34
C GLN A 33 2.85 11.57 13.95
N ARG A 34 1.93 10.69 14.38
CA ARG A 34 0.72 11.09 15.12
C ARG A 34 1.03 11.68 16.50
N ALA A 35 2.14 11.31 17.12
CA ALA A 35 2.49 11.73 18.47
C ALA A 35 3.24 13.07 18.53
N THR A 36 3.95 13.47 17.46
CA THR A 36 4.90 14.62 17.50
C THR A 36 4.38 15.95 16.93
N GLY A 37 3.20 16.02 16.31
CA GLY A 37 2.61 17.30 15.85
C GLY A 37 3.35 18.07 14.74
N SER A 38 4.53 17.59 14.31
CA SER A 38 5.27 18.10 13.14
C SER A 38 4.68 17.49 11.87
N LEU A 39 4.45 18.32 10.84
CA LEU A 39 3.96 17.86 9.54
C LEU A 39 4.97 16.87 8.95
N PRO A 40 4.64 15.58 8.82
CA PRO A 40 5.62 14.61 8.37
C PRO A 40 5.93 14.80 6.90
N ALA A 41 7.19 14.55 6.51
CA ALA A 41 7.50 14.28 5.12
C ALA A 41 6.61 13.09 4.66
N PRO A 42 5.94 13.20 3.51
CA PRO A 42 5.00 12.18 3.10
C PRO A 42 5.76 10.88 2.83
N LEU A 43 5.26 9.78 3.41
CA LEU A 43 5.89 8.47 3.27
C LEU A 43 5.80 8.04 1.80
N ARG A 44 6.94 7.64 1.25
CA ARG A 44 7.06 7.13 -0.12
C ARG A 44 7.36 5.63 -0.08
N PRO A 45 6.76 4.83 -0.97
CA PRO A 45 7.09 3.41 -1.04
C PRO A 45 8.53 3.20 -1.46
N LEU A 46 9.12 2.08 -1.04
CA LEU A 46 10.46 1.70 -1.47
C LEU A 46 10.45 1.18 -2.92
N TRP A 47 9.34 0.57 -3.32
CA TRP A 47 9.17 -0.04 -4.64
C TRP A 47 7.93 0.52 -5.32
N LEU A 48 8.10 1.03 -6.54
CA LEU A 48 7.00 1.46 -7.41
C LEU A 48 6.62 0.35 -8.39
N ILE A 49 5.34 0.30 -8.75
CA ILE A 49 4.76 -0.65 -9.70
C ILE A 49 4.31 0.15 -10.92
N GLU A 50 4.94 -0.13 -12.07
CA GLU A 50 4.63 0.51 -13.35
C GLU A 50 4.33 -0.55 -14.43
N PRO A 51 3.15 -0.49 -15.09
CA PRO A 51 2.06 0.44 -14.85
C PRO A 51 1.31 0.17 -13.53
N PRO A 52 0.62 1.16 -12.93
CA PRO A 52 -0.20 0.95 -11.74
C PRO A 52 -1.24 -0.15 -11.96
N LEU A 53 -1.40 -1.03 -10.96
CA LEU A 53 -2.32 -2.17 -11.05
C LEU A 53 -3.72 -1.76 -10.60
N ALA A 54 -4.73 -1.86 -11.47
CA ALA A 54 -6.11 -1.60 -11.09
C ALA A 54 -6.59 -2.59 -10.01
N LEU A 55 -7.26 -2.05 -8.99
CA LEU A 55 -7.83 -2.81 -7.88
C LEU A 55 -9.35 -2.90 -8.03
N SER A 56 -9.89 -4.03 -7.60
CA SER A 56 -11.34 -4.17 -7.46
C SER A 56 -11.82 -3.44 -6.21
N GLU A 57 -13.09 -3.08 -6.15
CA GLU A 57 -13.72 -2.59 -4.92
C GLU A 57 -14.75 -3.62 -4.44
N ARG A 58 -14.69 -4.01 -3.16
CA ARG A 58 -15.65 -4.94 -2.54
C ARG A 58 -16.12 -4.37 -1.21
N HIS A 59 -17.43 -4.24 -1.02
CA HIS A 59 -18.03 -3.64 0.18
C HIS A 59 -17.48 -2.23 0.47
N ASN A 60 -17.39 -1.37 -0.55
CA ASN A 60 -16.85 -0.01 -0.48
C ASN A 60 -15.39 0.05 0.03
N ARG A 61 -14.60 -1.01 -0.20
CA ARG A 61 -13.19 -1.08 0.18
C ARG A 61 -12.33 -1.58 -0.98
N PRO A 62 -11.14 -0.98 -1.20
CA PRO A 62 -10.20 -1.47 -2.19
C PRO A 62 -9.78 -2.90 -1.85
N PHE A 63 -9.80 -3.75 -2.86
CA PHE A 63 -9.52 -5.16 -2.76
C PHE A 63 -8.44 -5.55 -3.76
N TRP A 64 -7.36 -6.11 -3.23
CA TRP A 64 -6.27 -6.67 -4.02
C TRP A 64 -6.27 -8.20 -3.88
N GLU A 65 -5.34 -8.78 -3.13
CA GLU A 65 -5.36 -10.19 -2.70
C GLU A 65 -6.25 -10.40 -1.46
N SER A 66 -6.44 -9.33 -0.69
CA SER A 66 -7.25 -9.26 0.53
C SER A 66 -7.88 -7.86 0.65
N PRO A 67 -8.90 -7.65 1.51
CA PRO A 67 -9.45 -6.32 1.72
C PRO A 67 -8.39 -5.41 2.33
N LEU A 68 -8.18 -4.24 1.72
CA LEU A 68 -7.22 -3.26 2.18
C LEU A 68 -7.86 -2.31 3.18
N SER A 69 -7.16 -2.07 4.29
CA SER A 69 -7.54 -1.07 5.29
C SER A 69 -6.75 0.20 5.04
N LEU A 70 -7.42 1.33 4.80
CA LEU A 70 -6.76 2.62 4.63
C LEU A 70 -6.19 3.08 5.98
N LEU A 71 -4.88 3.34 6.03
CA LEU A 71 -4.19 3.81 7.22
C LEU A 71 -3.92 5.31 7.21
N ALA A 72 -3.58 5.85 6.03
CA ALA A 72 -3.24 7.27 5.86
C ALA A 72 -3.63 7.79 4.48
N GLY A 73 -3.82 9.11 4.37
CA GLY A 73 -4.26 9.82 3.17
C GLY A 73 -5.58 10.58 3.38
N PRO A 74 -6.09 11.27 2.35
CA PRO A 74 -5.52 11.37 1.00
C PRO A 74 -4.33 12.33 0.94
N GLU A 75 -3.26 11.91 0.28
CA GLU A 75 -2.24 12.80 -0.27
C GLU A 75 -2.62 13.16 -1.70
N ARG A 76 -2.84 14.45 -1.98
CA ARG A 76 -3.26 14.91 -3.30
C ARG A 76 -2.04 15.21 -4.17
N ILE A 77 -1.97 14.52 -5.31
CA ILE A 77 -0.99 14.81 -6.35
C ILE A 77 -1.77 15.28 -7.57
N GLU A 78 -1.48 16.53 -7.96
CA GLU A 78 -2.04 17.20 -9.12
C GLU A 78 -0.88 17.56 -10.05
N SER A 79 -0.84 16.97 -11.25
CA SER A 79 0.15 17.30 -12.27
C SER A 79 -0.50 17.40 -13.65
N GLY A 80 0.27 17.78 -14.67
CA GLY A 80 -0.21 17.82 -16.05
C GLY A 80 -0.58 19.20 -16.62
N TRP A 81 -0.06 20.27 -16.01
CA TRP A 81 -0.24 21.64 -16.55
C TRP A 81 0.66 21.94 -17.76
N TRP A 82 1.69 21.12 -18.02
CA TRP A 82 2.66 21.33 -19.11
C TRP A 82 2.50 20.36 -20.30
N ASP A 83 1.79 19.24 -20.13
CA ASP A 83 1.62 18.21 -21.17
C ASP A 83 0.15 17.87 -21.48
N ASN A 84 -0.80 18.67 -20.97
CA ASN A 84 -2.25 18.45 -21.07
C ASN A 84 -2.75 17.10 -20.52
N LYS A 85 -1.91 16.33 -19.80
CA LYS A 85 -2.30 15.09 -19.14
C LYS A 85 -2.57 15.35 -17.68
N LEU A 86 -3.71 15.98 -17.40
CA LEU A 86 -4.12 16.28 -16.04
C LEU A 86 -4.17 14.99 -15.21
N VAL A 87 -3.29 14.87 -14.22
CA VAL A 87 -3.27 13.76 -13.27
C VAL A 87 -3.82 14.28 -11.96
N LEU A 88 -5.01 13.82 -11.59
CA LEU A 88 -5.61 14.12 -10.28
C LEU A 88 -5.75 12.81 -9.49
N ARG A 89 -4.79 12.56 -8.61
CA ARG A 89 -4.73 11.32 -7.82
C ARG A 89 -4.74 11.62 -6.33
N ASP A 90 -5.58 10.88 -5.62
CA ASP A 90 -5.59 10.87 -4.16
C ASP A 90 -4.88 9.59 -3.71
N TYR A 91 -3.66 9.73 -3.17
CA TYR A 91 -2.84 8.63 -2.70
C TYR A 91 -3.11 8.30 -1.24
N PHE A 92 -3.05 7.01 -0.92
CA PHE A 92 -3.28 6.46 0.41
C PHE A 92 -2.23 5.40 0.73
N ILE A 93 -1.91 5.27 2.01
CA ILE A 93 -1.21 4.10 2.54
C ILE A 93 -2.29 3.14 3.03
N ALA A 94 -2.26 1.91 2.55
CA ALA A 94 -3.18 0.87 2.99
C ALA A 94 -2.42 -0.36 3.50
N GLU A 95 -3.09 -1.16 4.31
CA GLU A 95 -2.57 -2.40 4.88
C GLU A 95 -3.42 -3.58 4.42
N ASP A 96 -2.77 -4.65 4.00
CA ASP A 96 -3.41 -5.94 3.71
C ASP A 96 -3.60 -6.78 4.99
N THR A 97 -4.32 -7.91 4.91
CA THR A 97 -4.54 -8.78 6.08
C THR A 97 -3.27 -9.47 6.58
N SER A 98 -2.16 -9.40 5.82
CA SER A 98 -0.84 -9.88 6.21
C SER A 98 0.06 -8.77 6.78
N HIS A 99 -0.52 -7.60 7.10
CA HIS A 99 0.18 -6.42 7.60
C HIS A 99 1.23 -5.82 6.64
N ARG A 100 1.10 -6.09 5.35
CA ARG A 100 1.96 -5.47 4.33
C ARG A 100 1.40 -4.10 3.99
N LEU A 101 2.29 -3.12 3.94
CA LEU A 101 1.93 -1.76 3.61
C LEU A 101 2.07 -1.51 2.11
N VAL A 102 1.02 -0.95 1.52
CA VAL A 102 0.93 -0.65 0.09
C VAL A 102 0.55 0.81 -0.13
N TRP A 103 1.04 1.36 -1.24
CA TRP A 103 0.71 2.69 -1.71
C TRP A 103 -0.29 2.58 -2.84
N ILE A 104 -1.51 3.05 -2.58
CA ILE A 104 -2.61 2.98 -3.54
C ILE A 104 -3.12 4.38 -3.85
N PHE A 105 -3.80 4.57 -4.98
CA PHE A 105 -4.47 5.82 -5.28
C PHE A 105 -5.84 5.62 -5.89
N ARG A 106 -6.66 6.67 -5.80
CA ARG A 106 -7.91 6.81 -6.53
C ARG A 106 -7.77 7.93 -7.56
N GLU A 107 -8.15 7.67 -8.80
CA GLU A 107 -8.22 8.73 -9.82
C GLU A 107 -9.50 9.53 -9.66
N ARG A 108 -9.38 10.87 -9.58
CA ARG A 108 -10.54 11.77 -9.46
C ARG A 108 -11.20 12.10 -10.80
N LEU A 109 -10.46 11.98 -11.91
CA LEU A 109 -11.00 12.24 -13.25
C LEU A 109 -11.75 11.06 -13.84
N SER A 110 -11.52 9.85 -13.32
CA SER A 110 -12.25 8.67 -13.79
C SER A 110 -13.66 8.67 -13.22
N ALA A 111 -14.67 8.55 -14.08
CA ALA A 111 -16.08 8.52 -13.68
C ALA A 111 -16.40 7.37 -12.71
N SER A 112 -15.61 6.29 -12.73
CA SER A 112 -15.75 5.15 -11.81
C SER A 112 -15.00 5.32 -10.49
N GLY A 113 -14.08 6.29 -10.38
CA GLY A 113 -13.22 6.45 -9.22
C GLY A 113 -12.40 5.18 -8.93
N THR A 114 -11.78 4.60 -9.94
CA THR A 114 -11.04 3.32 -9.82
C THR A 114 -9.84 3.45 -8.88
N TRP A 115 -9.61 2.39 -8.11
CA TRP A 115 -8.44 2.24 -7.25
C TRP A 115 -7.27 1.61 -8.00
N TYR A 116 -6.05 2.02 -7.66
CA TYR A 116 -4.83 1.49 -8.25
C TYR A 116 -3.77 1.26 -7.17
N LEU A 117 -3.06 0.14 -7.27
CA LEU A 117 -1.84 -0.13 -6.53
C LEU A 117 -0.64 0.43 -7.29
N HIS A 118 0.14 1.29 -6.63
CA HIS A 118 1.28 1.98 -7.24
C HIS A 118 2.61 1.67 -6.57
N GLY A 119 2.61 1.15 -5.35
CA GLY A 119 3.85 0.78 -4.70
C GLY A 119 3.69 -0.06 -3.45
N ARG A 120 4.83 -0.55 -2.96
CA ARG A 120 4.92 -1.33 -1.73
C ARG A 120 5.93 -0.67 -0.80
N PHE A 121 5.52 -0.47 0.44
CA PHE A 121 6.45 -0.18 1.51
C PHE A 121 7.03 -1.54 1.90
N GLY A 122 8.37 -1.60 1.97
CA GLY A 122 9.11 -2.86 2.14
C GLY A 122 8.41 -3.74 3.15
#